data_AF-A0A974ST87-F1
#
_entry.id   AF-A0A974ST87-F1
#
_cell.length_a   1.000
_cell.length_b   1.000
_cell.length_c   1.000
_cell.angle_alpha   90.00
_cell.angle_beta   90.00
_cell.angle_gamma   90.00
#
_symmetry.space_group_name_H-M   'P 1'
#
loop_
_entity.id
_entity.type
_entity.pdbx_description
1 polymer ?
#
loop_
_entity_poly.entity_id
_entity_poly.type
_entity_poly.pdbx_seq_one_letter_code
_entity_poly.pdbx_strand_id
1 'polypeptide(L)' 'MQAQRKRNTSRSTTIHSAPNPRPEYTAAVRYLDGRRDIFHVRYADNMADARAVVLAELDDVQSLLIALRH' A
#
# COMPACT_ATOMS: atom_id res chain seq x y z
N MET A 1 40.74 1.08 -36.29
CA MET A 1 39.47 0.82 -37.01
C MET A 1 38.75 -0.35 -36.34
N GLN A 2 37.58 -0.07 -35.74
CA GLN A 2 36.43 -0.96 -35.37
C GLN A 2 36.71 -2.24 -34.53
N ALA A 3 36.38 -2.27 -33.23
CA ALA A 3 35.05 -2.46 -32.59
C ALA A 3 34.57 -3.93 -32.61
N GLN A 4 34.28 -4.52 -31.44
CA GLN A 4 32.93 -4.96 -31.04
C GLN A 4 32.94 -5.67 -29.66
N ARG A 5 32.07 -5.17 -28.77
CA ARG A 5 31.86 -5.57 -27.38
C ARG A 5 31.29 -7.00 -27.28
N LYS A 6 31.77 -7.77 -26.29
CA LYS A 6 31.13 -9.02 -25.85
C LYS A 6 29.76 -8.68 -25.25
N ARG A 7 28.72 -9.16 -25.93
CA ARG A 7 27.30 -9.01 -25.60
C ARG A 7 27.01 -9.96 -24.44
N ASN A 8 26.84 -9.44 -23.22
CA ASN A 8 26.27 -10.23 -22.14
C ASN A 8 24.85 -10.59 -22.55
N THR A 9 24.61 -11.89 -22.70
CA THR A 9 23.33 -12.43 -23.13
C THR A 9 22.26 -12.09 -22.08
N SER A 10 21.36 -11.18 -22.42
CA SER A 10 20.13 -10.94 -21.67
C SER A 10 19.26 -12.19 -21.79
N ARG A 11 19.40 -13.11 -20.84
CA ARG A 11 18.50 -14.27 -20.74
C ARG A 11 17.24 -13.81 -20.02
N SER A 12 16.20 -13.58 -20.82
CA SER A 12 14.76 -13.70 -20.51
C SER A 12 14.51 -14.74 -19.40
N THR A 13 13.62 -14.60 -18.42
CA THR A 13 12.19 -14.27 -18.48
C THR A 13 11.70 -14.25 -17.04
N THR A 14 11.22 -13.12 -16.54
CA THR A 14 9.98 -13.12 -15.77
C THR A 14 9.27 -11.83 -16.14
N ILE A 15 8.21 -11.97 -16.93
CA ILE A 15 7.16 -10.97 -16.98
C ILE A 15 6.54 -11.02 -15.58
N HIS A 16 7.18 -10.37 -14.61
CA HIS A 16 6.45 -9.87 -13.46
C HIS A 16 5.60 -8.78 -14.07
N SER A 17 4.39 -9.15 -14.50
CA SER A 17 3.31 -8.20 -14.72
C SER A 17 3.41 -7.22 -13.56
N ALA A 18 3.83 -5.98 -13.84
CA ALA A 18 3.92 -4.96 -12.81
C ALA A 18 2.58 -5.03 -12.07
N PRO A 19 2.57 -5.32 -10.75
CA PRO A 19 1.30 -5.45 -10.06
C PRO A 19 0.60 -4.13 -10.30
N ASN A 20 -0.56 -4.19 -10.98
CA ASN A 20 -1.44 -3.04 -11.10
C ASN A 20 -1.46 -2.39 -9.71
N PRO A 21 -1.06 -1.11 -9.55
CA PRO A 21 -0.86 -0.52 -8.23
C PRO A 21 -2.16 -0.67 -7.48
N ARG A 22 -2.22 -1.66 -6.59
CA ARG A 22 -3.42 -1.90 -5.80
C ARG A 22 -3.59 -0.65 -4.94
N PRO A 23 -4.81 -0.11 -4.84
CA PRO A 23 -5.03 1.06 -4.02
C PRO A 23 -4.55 0.77 -2.60
N GLU A 24 -3.64 1.61 -2.13
CA GLU A 24 -3.27 1.65 -0.72
C GLU A 24 -4.04 2.79 -0.06
N TYR A 25 -4.40 2.61 1.20
CA TYR A 25 -5.11 3.64 1.96
C TYR A 25 -4.30 4.02 3.19
N THR A 26 -4.39 5.29 3.56
CA THR A 26 -3.87 5.79 4.83
C THR A 26 -5.03 5.98 5.78
N ALA A 27 -4.90 5.43 6.99
CA ALA A 27 -5.85 5.61 8.07
C ALA A 27 -5.25 6.49 9.16
N ALA A 28 -5.86 7.64 9.43
CA ALA A 28 -5.53 8.47 10.58
C ALA A 28 -6.54 8.20 11.70
N VAL A 29 -6.04 7.76 12.85
CA VAL A 29 -6.84 7.31 13.98
C VAL A 29 -6.61 8.25 15.16
N ARG A 30 -7.69 8.62 15.85
CA ARG A 30 -7.64 9.24 17.17
C ARG A 30 -8.36 8.32 18.14
N TYR A 31 -7.71 8.00 19.26
CA TYR A 31 -8.28 7.16 20.30
C TYR A 31 -8.95 8.01 21.39
N LEU A 32 -9.79 7.37 22.20
CA LEU A 32 -10.51 8.02 23.31
C LEU A 32 -9.59 8.64 24.36
N ASP A 33 -8.41 8.05 24.57
CA ASP A 33 -7.39 8.58 25.49
C ASP A 33 -6.58 9.76 24.92
N GLY A 34 -6.89 10.17 23.69
CA GLY A 34 -6.23 11.29 23.02
C GLY A 34 -4.99 10.92 22.20
N ARG A 35 -4.54 9.66 22.22
CA ARG A 35 -3.47 9.18 21.32
C ARG A 35 -3.90 9.28 19.86
N ARG A 36 -2.91 9.36 18.97
CA ARG A 36 -3.12 9.46 17.52
C ARG A 36 -2.09 8.62 16.79
N ASP A 37 -2.55 7.81 15.85
CA ASP A 37 -1.72 6.95 15.02
C ASP A 37 -2.09 7.08 13.54
N ILE A 38 -1.14 6.70 12.69
CA ILE A 38 -1.34 6.59 11.24
C ILE A 38 -0.99 5.17 10.82
N PHE A 39 -1.92 4.51 10.14
CA PHE A 39 -1.74 3.17 9.59
C PHE A 39 -1.78 3.19 8.07
N HIS A 40 -1.04 2.27 7.46
CA HIS A 40 -1.15 1.98 6.03
C HIS A 40 -1.98 0.71 5.85
N VAL A 41 -3.13 0.84 5.19
CA VAL A 41 -4.02 -0.26 4.87
C VAL A 41 -3.72 -0.72 3.45
N ARG A 42 -3.26 -1.95 3.34
CA ARG A 42 -3.02 -2.64 2.06
C ARG A 42 -4.11 -3.66 1.82
N TYR A 43 -4.28 -4.02 0.55
CA TYR A 43 -5.22 -5.07 0.13
C TYR A 43 -6.69 -4.80 0.48
N ALA A 44 -7.07 -3.52 0.63
CA ALA A 44 -8.48 -3.14 0.70
C ALA A 44 -9.02 -2.84 -0.70
N ASP A 45 -10.25 -3.26 -0.98
CA ASP A 45 -10.87 -3.08 -2.30
C ASP A 45 -11.38 -1.65 -2.50
N ASN A 46 -11.75 -0.97 -1.41
CA ASN A 46 -12.27 0.39 -1.41
C ASN A 46 -12.12 1.05 -0.02
N MET A 47 -12.53 2.33 0.11
CA MET A 47 -12.43 3.07 1.39
C MET A 47 -13.29 2.48 2.52
N ALA A 48 -14.47 1.92 2.20
CA ALA A 48 -15.35 1.32 3.21
C ALA A 48 -14.76 0.02 3.75
N ASP A 49 -14.18 -0.80 2.87
CA ASP A 49 -13.44 -2.00 3.23
C ASP A 49 -12.20 -1.66 4.05
N ALA A 50 -11.40 -0.68 3.62
CA ALA A 50 -10.25 -0.18 4.39
C ALA A 50 -10.65 0.30 5.79
N ARG A 51 -11.82 0.95 5.92
CA ARG A 51 -12.38 1.36 7.21
C ARG A 51 -12.74 0.15 8.06
N ALA A 52 -13.39 -0.86 7.48
CA ALA A 52 -13.81 -2.06 8.19
C ALA A 52 -12.61 -2.82 8.76
N VAL A 53 -11.53 -2.97 7.98
CA VAL A 53 -10.28 -3.59 8.43
C VAL A 53 -9.70 -2.85 9.64
N VAL A 54 -9.60 -1.53 9.59
CA VAL A 54 -9.02 -0.75 10.70
C VAL A 54 -9.87 -0.85 11.97
N LEU A 55 -11.20 -0.81 11.85
CA LEU A 55 -12.10 -0.91 13.01
C LEU A 55 -12.21 -2.34 13.56
N ALA A 56 -11.86 -3.36 12.79
CA ALA A 56 -11.82 -4.73 13.28
C ALA A 56 -10.59 -5.01 14.17
N GLU A 57 -9.50 -4.29 13.95
CA GLU A 57 -8.21 -4.51 14.63
C GLU A 57 -7.96 -3.53 15.80
N LEU A 58 -8.70 -2.42 15.87
CA LEU A 58 -8.47 -1.36 16.85
C LEU A 58 -9.68 -1.17 17.77
N ASP A 59 -9.40 -1.14 19.07
CA ASP A 59 -10.35 -0.75 20.11
C ASP A 59 -10.25 0.76 20.43
N ASP A 60 -11.24 1.28 21.16
CA ASP A 60 -11.27 2.64 21.71
C ASP A 60 -11.04 3.78 20.69
N VAL A 61 -11.45 3.56 19.44
CA VAL A 61 -11.36 4.56 18.37
C VAL A 61 -12.40 5.66 18.60
N GLN A 62 -11.93 6.90 18.79
CA GLN A 62 -12.79 8.08 18.88
C GLN A 62 -13.18 8.61 17.50
N SER A 63 -12.21 8.69 16.59
CA SER A 63 -12.46 9.14 15.21
C SER A 63 -11.46 8.52 14.24
N LEU A 64 -11.93 8.23 13.04
CA LEU A 64 -11.16 7.58 11.97
C LEU A 64 -11.34 8.34 10.65
N LEU A 65 -10.25 8.64 9.97
CA LEU A 65 -10.23 9.19 8.61
C LEU A 65 -9.46 8.24 7.69
N ILE A 66 -10.04 7.90 6.54
CA ILE A 66 -9.44 7.08 5.50
C ILE A 66 -9.20 7.95 4.26
N ALA A 67 -8.00 7.87 3.69
CA ALA A 67 -7.64 8.55 2.45
C ALA A 67 -6.94 7.57 1.49
N LEU A 68 -7.13 7.77 0.18
CA LEU A 68 -6.33 7.07 -0.82
C LEU A 68 -4.88 7.54 -0.75
N ARG A 69 -3.94 6.60 -0.81
CA ARG A 69 -2.50 6.85 -0.83
C ARG A 69 -2.00 6.83 -2.27
N HIS A 70 -1.32 7.90 -2.68
CA HIS A 70 -0.70 8.06 -4.00
C HIS A 70 0.81 7.86 -3.94
#